data_AF-B5I9M6-F1
#
_entry.id   AF-B5I9M6-F1
#
_cell.length_a   1.000
_cell.length_b   1.000
_cell.length_c   1.000
_cell.angle_alpha   90.00
_cell.angle_beta   90.00
_cell.angle_gamma   90.00
#
_symmetry.space_group_name_H-M   'P 1'
#
loop_
_entity.id
_entity.type
_entity.pdbx_description
1 polymer ?
#
loop_
_entity_poly.entity_id
_entity_poly.type
_entity_poly.pdbx_seq_one_letter_code
_entity_poly.pdbx_strand_id
1 'polypeptide(L)'
;MEKKENLSEGEIIDYLNKVMDHKFTRFIMKEMTEVKKLEKSFAIYAEVEKPKGLKERLHAKIVGEALEKGAEKFGGSPEVIKNFLKDSYMRKAFAVIIRSIAEYGITRPQRLIAPFMVVWNFTKQCNLKCKHCYANATPYPARDELTLEQKYQVVDQLDEAGVAAISFSGGEPLTNKDFLKVARYAKSKGFYLTVATNGTLISEKMARKLKEVGIGYVEISLDGPNAEIHDEFRGVKGAFNATIRGIKNAKAVGLQVGIATTATHENLDSIPEIMKLARELKVDRFIVFNFIPTGRGKDIMNEDLTPEEREELMNYLYKEWQTGGLDIFSTCPAYSRISITAMDEGTGDKVSPTHFAEMEIPTGFGGAAKALTEFIGGCGAGRIYCSIEHNGDIQPCVFLPIKVGNVIKDGFVNVWKNSEVLNALRDRDAADYACSSCPFRYVCGGCRARAYAYYGYIKAPDPGCILMKDEWEKLKTNNIHHLQEEMKAPHMILSK
;
A
#
# COMPACT_ATOMS: atom_id res chain seq x y z
N MET A 1 32.31 -10.27 -19.51
CA MET A 1 31.69 -9.61 -18.34
C MET A 1 31.32 -10.70 -17.36
N GLU A 2 32.11 -10.87 -16.29
CA GLU A 2 31.79 -11.80 -15.22
C GLU A 2 30.45 -11.39 -14.59
N LYS A 3 29.48 -12.32 -14.54
CA LYS A 3 28.28 -12.14 -13.72
C LYS A 3 28.77 -12.01 -12.28
N LYS A 4 28.70 -10.82 -11.67
CA LYS A 4 28.87 -10.67 -10.22
C LYS A 4 27.85 -11.61 -9.57
N GLU A 5 28.32 -12.55 -8.76
CA GLU A 5 27.44 -13.41 -7.97
C GLU A 5 26.56 -12.52 -7.09
N ASN A 6 25.25 -12.73 -7.17
CA ASN A 6 24.29 -12.00 -6.34
C ASN A 6 24.50 -12.42 -4.88
N LEU A 7 24.67 -11.43 -3.99
CA LEU A 7 24.77 -11.67 -2.55
C LEU A 7 23.55 -12.46 -2.06
N SER A 8 23.80 -13.49 -1.25
CA SER A 8 22.74 -14.18 -0.54
C SER A 8 22.10 -13.26 0.51
N GLU A 9 20.89 -13.62 0.92
CA GLU A 9 20.13 -12.87 1.93
C GLU A 9 20.90 -12.69 3.25
N GLY A 10 21.53 -13.76 3.75
CA GLY A 10 22.35 -13.71 4.97
C GLY A 10 23.53 -12.75 4.84
N GLU A 11 24.19 -12.75 3.68
CA GLU A 11 25.31 -11.82 3.41
C GLU A 11 24.85 -10.36 3.35
N ILE A 12 23.64 -10.10 2.85
CA ILE A 12 23.03 -8.76 2.84
C ILE A 12 22.79 -8.28 4.27
N ILE A 13 22.15 -9.11 5.10
CA ILE A 13 21.84 -8.78 6.50
C ILE A 13 23.14 -8.54 7.29
N ASP A 14 24.11 -9.44 7.16
CA ASP A 14 25.42 -9.33 7.82
C ASP A 14 26.18 -8.07 7.39
N TYR A 15 26.13 -7.73 6.10
CA TYR A 15 26.73 -6.51 5.60
C TYR A 15 26.07 -5.27 6.22
N LEU A 16 24.73 -5.20 6.18
CA LEU A 16 24.01 -4.05 6.72
C LEU A 16 24.25 -3.92 8.24
N ASN A 17 24.29 -5.02 8.99
CA ASN A 17 24.66 -5.03 10.41
C ASN A 17 26.08 -4.48 10.63
N LYS A 18 27.07 -4.93 9.86
CA LYS A 18 28.45 -4.40 9.93
C LYS A 18 28.51 -2.90 9.64
N VAL A 19 27.74 -2.41 8.65
CA VAL A 19 27.65 -0.97 8.35
C VAL A 19 27.06 -0.19 9.51
N MET A 20 26.01 -0.72 10.13
CA MET A 20 25.32 -0.11 11.28
C MET A 20 26.17 -0.11 12.56
N ASP A 21 27.03 -1.11 12.74
CA ASP A 21 27.92 -1.22 13.89
C ASP A 21 29.18 -0.35 13.81
N HIS A 22 29.48 0.18 12.62
CA HIS A 22 30.63 1.04 12.41
C HIS A 22 30.48 2.35 13.21
N LYS A 23 31.52 2.72 13.98
CA LYS A 23 31.52 3.88 14.90
C LYS A 23 31.10 5.19 14.21
N PHE A 24 31.51 5.39 12.96
CA PHE A 24 31.17 6.56 12.17
C PHE A 24 29.68 6.59 11.80
N THR A 25 29.10 5.46 11.37
CA THR A 25 27.67 5.34 11.08
C THR A 25 26.83 5.63 12.32
N ARG A 26 27.22 5.07 13.48
CA ARG A 26 26.55 5.35 14.76
C ARG A 26 26.60 6.83 15.15
N PHE A 27 27.71 7.51 14.87
CA PHE A 27 27.83 8.96 15.11
C PHE A 27 26.87 9.76 14.22
N ILE A 28 26.80 9.45 12.92
CA ILE A 28 25.89 10.11 11.97
C ILE A 28 24.43 9.89 12.37
N MET A 29 24.08 8.66 12.72
CA MET A 29 22.72 8.30 13.14
C MET A 29 22.29 9.02 14.42
N LYS A 30 23.23 9.36 15.31
CA LYS A 30 22.99 10.17 16.50
C LYS A 30 22.85 11.66 16.22
N GLU A 31 23.53 12.20 15.20
CA GLU A 31 23.41 13.62 14.82
C GLU A 31 22.19 13.89 13.92
N MET A 32 21.74 12.88 13.16
CA MET A 32 20.65 12.99 12.18
C MET A 32 19.33 12.43 12.74
N THR A 33 18.86 13.01 13.84
CA THR A 33 17.68 12.53 14.57
C THR A 33 16.32 12.92 13.97
N GLU A 34 16.31 13.87 13.03
CA GLU A 34 15.07 14.36 12.43
C GLU A 34 14.97 13.95 10.97
N VAL A 35 13.79 13.47 10.56
CA VAL A 35 13.50 13.09 9.16
C VAL A 35 13.79 14.26 8.22
N LYS A 36 13.37 15.48 8.59
CA LYS A 36 13.57 16.70 7.79
C LYS A 36 15.05 17.03 7.55
N LYS A 37 15.95 16.71 8.50
CA LYS A 37 17.40 16.91 8.31
C LYS A 37 17.96 15.95 7.27
N LEU A 38 17.49 14.69 7.26
CA LEU A 38 17.85 13.71 6.24
C LEU A 38 17.30 14.10 4.87
N GLU A 39 16.02 14.50 4.80
CA GLU A 39 15.41 15.02 3.56
C GLU A 39 16.26 16.14 2.95
N LYS A 40 16.72 17.08 3.80
CA LYS A 40 17.58 18.18 3.35
C LYS A 40 18.94 17.70 2.84
N SER A 41 19.60 16.78 3.56
CA SER A 41 20.86 16.18 3.09
C SER A 41 20.70 15.49 1.74
N PHE A 42 19.60 14.75 1.54
CA PHE A 42 19.28 14.13 0.25
C PHE A 42 19.01 15.17 -0.84
N ALA A 43 18.32 16.27 -0.53
CA ALA A 43 18.04 17.33 -1.50
C ALA A 43 19.33 18.00 -1.99
N ILE A 44 20.30 18.21 -1.08
CA ILE A 44 21.62 18.75 -1.44
C ILE A 44 22.42 17.72 -2.25
N TYR A 45 22.41 16.45 -1.84
CA TYR A 45 23.06 15.37 -2.59
C TYR A 45 22.50 15.22 -4.00
N ALA A 46 21.18 15.30 -4.16
CA ALA A 46 20.48 15.23 -5.44
C ALA A 46 20.54 16.54 -6.26
N GLU A 47 21.24 17.56 -5.77
CA GLU A 47 21.42 18.88 -6.41
C GLU A 47 20.10 19.66 -6.61
N VAL A 48 19.08 19.35 -5.83
CA VAL A 48 17.79 20.08 -5.81
C VAL A 48 17.88 21.33 -4.95
N GLU A 49 18.70 21.30 -3.89
CA GLU A 49 18.92 22.42 -2.98
C GLU A 49 20.41 22.74 -2.83
N LYS A 50 20.73 24.01 -2.55
CA LYS A 50 22.10 24.44 -2.22
C LYS A 50 22.32 24.41 -0.71
N PRO A 51 23.47 23.95 -0.22
CA PRO A 51 23.78 23.98 1.20
C PRO A 51 23.93 25.43 1.69
N LYS A 52 23.39 25.75 2.87
CA LYS A 52 23.50 27.08 3.50
C LYS A 52 24.82 27.30 4.25
N GLY A 53 25.62 26.25 4.45
CA GLY A 53 26.90 26.35 5.15
C GLY A 53 27.70 25.03 5.14
N LEU A 54 28.87 25.06 5.78
CA LEU A 54 29.80 23.92 5.81
C LEU A 54 29.19 22.66 6.46
N LYS A 55 28.38 22.81 7.50
CA LYS A 55 27.74 21.69 8.20
C LYS A 55 26.79 20.91 7.28
N GLU A 56 25.93 21.59 6.55
CA GLU A 56 24.98 20.96 5.61
C GLU A 56 25.71 20.27 4.46
N ARG A 57 26.77 20.91 3.94
CA ARG A 57 27.62 20.34 2.90
C ARG A 57 28.30 19.05 3.38
N LEU A 58 28.82 19.05 4.61
CA LEU A 58 29.45 17.87 5.20
C LEU A 58 28.43 16.74 5.40
N HIS A 59 27.26 17.04 5.96
CA HIS A 59 26.20 16.04 6.16
C HIS A 59 25.74 15.42 4.84
N ALA A 60 25.49 16.24 3.81
CA ALA A 60 25.08 15.75 2.50
C ALA A 60 26.15 14.88 1.84
N LYS A 61 27.44 15.26 1.97
CA LYS A 61 28.56 14.44 1.47
C LYS A 61 28.59 13.07 2.14
N ILE A 62 28.50 13.04 3.46
CA ILE A 62 28.52 11.80 4.24
C ILE A 62 27.35 10.87 3.86
N VAL A 63 26.14 11.42 3.77
CA VAL A 63 24.95 10.65 3.38
C VAL A 63 25.06 10.17 1.93
N GLY A 64 25.56 11.02 1.03
CA GLY A 64 25.83 10.65 -0.36
C GLY A 64 26.78 9.47 -0.47
N GLU A 65 27.95 9.54 0.16
CA GLU A 65 28.94 8.45 0.15
C GLU A 65 28.37 7.14 0.71
N ALA A 66 27.49 7.20 1.71
CA ALA A 66 26.82 6.02 2.26
C ALA A 66 25.82 5.41 1.27
N LEU A 67 25.03 6.25 0.59
CA LEU A 67 24.09 5.82 -0.44
C LEU A 67 24.81 5.18 -1.64
N GLU A 68 25.91 5.78 -2.09
CA GLU A 68 26.71 5.30 -3.22
C GLU A 68 27.30 3.91 -2.94
N LYS A 69 27.94 3.74 -1.77
CA LYS A 69 28.46 2.44 -1.34
C LYS A 69 27.36 1.39 -1.20
N GLY A 70 26.19 1.79 -0.69
CA GLY A 70 25.01 0.94 -0.63
C GLY A 70 24.58 0.51 -2.04
N ALA A 71 24.38 1.47 -2.94
CA ALA A 71 23.97 1.23 -4.33
C ALA A 71 24.89 0.20 -4.99
N GLU A 72 26.19 0.45 -5.01
CA GLU A 72 27.18 -0.39 -5.67
C GLU A 72 27.19 -1.82 -5.11
N LYS A 73 27.03 -1.95 -3.78
CA LYS A 73 27.00 -3.25 -3.11
C LYS A 73 25.76 -4.07 -3.48
N PHE A 74 24.64 -3.41 -3.73
CA PHE A 74 23.39 -4.03 -4.17
C PHE A 74 23.24 -4.05 -5.71
N GLY A 75 24.31 -3.79 -6.47
CA GLY A 75 24.30 -3.80 -7.94
C GLY A 75 23.64 -2.58 -8.58
N GLY A 76 23.28 -1.56 -7.80
CA GLY A 76 22.65 -0.33 -8.23
C GLY A 76 23.66 0.74 -8.66
N SER A 77 23.17 1.74 -9.40
CA SER A 77 23.96 2.91 -9.83
C SER A 77 23.71 4.10 -8.88
N PRO A 78 24.78 4.76 -8.40
CA PRO A 78 24.71 6.06 -7.74
C PRO A 78 23.83 7.10 -8.45
N GLU A 79 23.94 7.20 -9.77
CA GLU A 79 23.16 8.15 -10.58
C GLU A 79 21.66 7.85 -10.53
N VAL A 80 21.30 6.57 -10.50
CA VAL A 80 19.89 6.15 -10.35
C VAL A 80 19.35 6.59 -8.99
N ILE A 81 20.09 6.38 -7.90
CA ILE A 81 19.68 6.86 -6.57
C ILE A 81 19.57 8.38 -6.55
N LYS A 82 20.57 9.08 -7.09
CA LYS A 82 20.58 10.54 -7.16
C LYS A 82 19.37 11.08 -7.91
N ASN A 83 18.98 10.45 -9.01
CA ASN A 83 17.79 10.80 -9.78
C ASN A 83 16.49 10.53 -9.00
N PHE A 84 16.37 9.37 -8.34
CA PHE A 84 15.21 9.09 -7.48
C PHE A 84 15.05 10.13 -6.37
N LEU A 85 16.16 10.53 -5.74
CA LEU A 85 16.15 11.53 -4.68
C LEU A 85 15.85 12.96 -5.16
N LYS A 86 15.66 13.20 -6.46
CA LYS A 86 15.11 14.48 -6.95
C LYS A 86 13.65 14.65 -6.57
N ASP A 87 12.92 13.55 -6.42
CA ASP A 87 11.54 13.58 -5.95
C ASP A 87 11.46 13.69 -4.43
N SER A 88 10.64 14.62 -3.93
CA SER A 88 10.50 14.88 -2.49
C SER A 88 9.97 13.67 -1.71
N TYR A 89 9.03 12.93 -2.28
CA TYR A 89 8.46 11.76 -1.63
C TYR A 89 9.47 10.61 -1.53
N MET A 90 10.40 10.49 -2.49
CA MET A 90 11.49 9.52 -2.40
C MET A 90 12.45 9.89 -1.27
N ARG A 91 12.80 11.18 -1.13
CA ARG A 91 13.60 11.65 0.01
C ARG A 91 12.95 11.32 1.35
N LYS A 92 11.62 11.50 1.46
CA LYS A 92 10.82 11.12 2.63
C LYS A 92 10.90 9.62 2.93
N ALA A 93 10.65 8.78 1.92
CA ALA A 93 10.70 7.32 2.07
C ALA A 93 12.09 6.84 2.53
N PHE A 94 13.16 7.34 1.91
CA PHE A 94 14.54 7.02 2.30
C PHE A 94 14.86 7.52 3.72
N ALA A 95 14.42 8.72 4.08
CA ALA A 95 14.63 9.26 5.42
C ALA A 95 13.94 8.40 6.48
N VAL A 96 12.71 7.94 6.22
CA VAL A 96 11.99 7.00 7.08
C VAL A 96 12.77 5.69 7.20
N ILE A 97 13.24 5.09 6.10
CA ILE A 97 14.02 3.83 6.15
C ILE A 97 15.25 3.98 7.03
N ILE A 98 16.10 4.98 6.75
CA ILE A 98 17.36 5.18 7.50
C ILE A 98 17.06 5.40 8.99
N ARG A 99 16.10 6.28 9.32
CA ARG A 99 15.72 6.53 10.71
C ARG A 99 15.16 5.29 11.40
N SER A 100 14.45 4.45 10.66
CA SER A 100 13.89 3.21 11.18
C SER A 100 14.98 2.20 11.52
N ILE A 101 15.99 2.07 10.68
CA ILE A 101 17.16 1.24 10.97
C ILE A 101 17.95 1.83 12.15
N ALA A 102 18.02 3.16 12.27
CA ALA A 102 18.64 3.82 13.42
C ALA A 102 17.93 3.52 14.75
N GLU A 103 16.59 3.50 14.74
CA GLU A 103 15.76 3.37 15.93
C GLU A 103 15.55 1.90 16.35
N TYR A 104 15.32 1.02 15.38
CA TYR A 104 14.94 -0.38 15.63
C TYR A 104 16.01 -1.40 15.24
N GLY A 105 17.11 -0.95 14.63
CA GLY A 105 18.01 -1.86 13.93
C GLY A 105 17.35 -2.45 12.68
N ILE A 106 18.02 -3.47 12.14
CA ILE A 106 17.53 -4.21 10.99
C ILE A 106 16.57 -5.28 11.50
N THR A 107 15.34 -5.24 11.01
CA THR A 107 14.28 -6.18 11.42
C THR A 107 13.68 -6.85 10.20
N ARG A 108 13.19 -8.07 10.36
CA ARG A 108 12.46 -8.80 9.33
C ARG A 108 11.07 -9.10 9.87
N PRO A 109 10.03 -8.49 9.33
CA PRO A 109 10.06 -7.39 8.37
C PRO A 109 10.53 -6.07 9.00
N GLN A 110 10.92 -5.10 8.18
CA GLN A 110 11.46 -3.84 8.71
C GLN A 110 10.38 -3.04 9.43
N ARG A 111 10.57 -2.84 10.73
CA ARG A 111 9.77 -1.90 11.53
C ARG A 111 10.11 -0.48 11.10
N LEU A 112 9.08 0.33 10.84
CA LEU A 112 9.22 1.71 10.39
C LEU A 112 8.76 2.73 11.43
N ILE A 113 9.46 3.86 11.53
CA ILE A 113 9.09 4.98 12.42
C ILE A 113 7.85 5.74 11.94
N ALA A 114 7.48 5.58 10.67
CA ALA A 114 6.27 6.08 10.02
C ALA A 114 5.96 5.19 8.81
N PRO A 115 4.71 5.10 8.35
CA PRO A 115 4.41 4.40 7.11
C PRO A 115 4.92 5.16 5.89
N PHE A 116 5.13 4.46 4.78
CA PHE A 116 5.40 5.12 3.50
C PHE A 116 4.15 5.82 2.96
N MET A 117 2.99 5.19 3.13
CA MET A 117 1.72 5.68 2.61
C MET A 117 0.65 5.73 3.69
N VAL A 118 -0.22 6.73 3.61
CA VAL A 118 -1.51 6.74 4.32
C VAL A 118 -2.64 6.75 3.31
N VAL A 119 -3.57 5.81 3.45
CA VAL A 119 -4.83 5.85 2.70
C VAL A 119 -5.86 6.63 3.51
N TRP A 120 -6.24 7.80 3.02
CA TRP A 120 -7.18 8.66 3.73
C TRP A 120 -8.58 8.49 3.16
N ASN A 121 -9.45 7.83 3.92
CA ASN A 121 -10.88 7.79 3.66
C ASN A 121 -11.49 9.18 3.91
N PHE A 122 -11.36 10.03 2.90
CA PHE A 122 -11.45 11.49 3.03
C PHE A 122 -12.86 11.99 3.39
N THR A 123 -13.88 11.21 3.03
CA THR A 123 -15.29 11.46 3.33
C THR A 123 -16.07 10.14 3.36
N LYS A 124 -17.24 10.11 4.01
CA LYS A 124 -18.23 9.02 3.84
C LYS A 124 -19.19 9.28 2.67
N GLN A 125 -19.19 10.48 2.10
CA GLN A 125 -20.07 10.81 0.99
C GLN A 125 -19.66 10.06 -0.28
N CYS A 126 -20.61 9.41 -0.95
CA CYS A 126 -20.41 8.76 -2.23
C CYS A 126 -21.67 8.87 -3.09
N ASN A 127 -21.48 9.01 -4.41
CA ASN A 127 -22.56 9.05 -5.38
C ASN A 127 -22.97 7.66 -5.91
N LEU A 128 -22.34 6.59 -5.43
CA LEU A 128 -22.65 5.19 -5.77
C LEU A 128 -23.06 4.37 -4.52
N LYS A 129 -23.53 3.14 -4.73
CA LYS A 129 -24.03 2.26 -3.66
C LYS A 129 -23.54 0.81 -3.79
N CYS A 130 -22.26 0.64 -4.14
CA CYS A 130 -21.64 -0.65 -4.46
C CYS A 130 -21.90 -1.72 -3.40
N LYS A 131 -22.14 -2.97 -3.82
CA LYS A 131 -22.40 -4.12 -2.93
C LYS A 131 -21.22 -4.40 -1.97
N HIS A 132 -19.99 -4.39 -2.48
CA HIS A 132 -18.76 -4.72 -1.74
C HIS A 132 -18.15 -3.57 -0.91
N CYS A 133 -18.81 -2.41 -0.79
CA CYS A 133 -18.17 -1.19 -0.31
C CYS A 133 -17.64 -1.31 1.12
N TYR A 134 -16.30 -1.40 1.26
CA TYR A 134 -15.62 -1.47 2.55
C TYR A 134 -15.87 -0.23 3.41
N ALA A 135 -15.94 0.95 2.77
CA ALA A 135 -16.12 2.22 3.47
C ALA A 135 -17.54 2.39 4.03
N ASN A 136 -18.48 1.53 3.64
CA ASN A 136 -19.92 1.67 3.93
C ASN A 136 -20.40 3.11 3.70
N ALA A 137 -20.09 3.64 2.52
CA ALA A 137 -20.33 5.03 2.18
C ALA A 137 -21.83 5.35 2.05
N THR A 138 -22.19 6.61 2.25
CA THR A 138 -23.57 7.12 2.23
C THR A 138 -23.70 8.26 1.21
N PRO A 139 -24.91 8.66 0.78
CA PRO A 139 -25.07 9.81 -0.13
C PRO A 139 -24.71 11.17 0.50
N TYR A 140 -24.47 11.22 1.82
CA TYR A 140 -24.19 12.43 2.58
C TYR A 140 -22.84 12.34 3.31
N PRO A 141 -22.21 13.48 3.62
CA PRO A 141 -21.04 13.49 4.49
C PRO A 141 -21.41 13.01 5.90
N ALA A 142 -20.45 12.45 6.62
CA ALA A 142 -20.64 12.08 8.02
C ALA A 142 -20.77 13.33 8.89
N ARG A 143 -21.53 13.23 10.00
CA ARG A 143 -21.74 14.34 10.93
C ARG A 143 -20.45 14.76 11.65
N ASP A 144 -19.55 13.81 11.87
CA ASP A 144 -18.25 13.97 12.53
C ASP A 144 -17.09 14.07 11.54
N GLU A 145 -17.36 14.39 10.26
CA GLU A 145 -16.30 14.64 9.28
C GLU A 145 -15.42 15.83 9.69
N LEU A 146 -14.11 15.68 9.53
CA LEU A 146 -13.13 16.72 9.86
C LEU A 146 -13.40 18.01 9.08
N THR A 147 -13.25 19.14 9.78
CA THR A 147 -13.27 20.46 9.12
C THR A 147 -12.07 20.64 8.19
N LEU A 148 -12.10 21.66 7.34
CA LEU A 148 -10.96 21.96 6.46
C LEU A 148 -9.67 22.23 7.25
N GLU A 149 -9.77 22.94 8.38
CA GLU A 149 -8.65 23.26 9.26
C GLU A 149 -8.06 21.99 9.87
N GLN A 150 -8.92 21.08 10.36
CA GLN A 150 -8.48 19.79 10.87
C GLN A 150 -7.86 18.93 9.77
N LYS A 151 -8.40 18.96 8.55
CA LYS A 151 -7.80 18.28 7.39
C LYS A 151 -6.39 18.81 7.10
N TYR A 152 -6.12 20.11 7.23
CA TYR A 152 -4.76 20.64 7.12
C TYR A 152 -3.85 20.17 8.26
N GLN A 153 -4.36 20.12 9.50
CA GLN A 153 -3.61 19.55 10.63
C GLN A 153 -3.20 18.09 10.40
N VAL A 154 -4.07 17.27 9.77
CA VAL A 154 -3.69 15.90 9.38
C VAL A 154 -2.51 15.93 8.44
N VAL A 155 -2.54 16.76 7.38
CA VAL A 155 -1.43 16.86 6.42
C VAL A 155 -0.13 17.28 7.10
N ASP A 156 -0.19 18.23 8.04
CA ASP A 156 0.99 18.68 8.79
C ASP A 156 1.59 17.57 9.66
N GLN A 157 0.76 16.80 10.37
CA GLN A 157 1.22 15.68 11.18
C GLN A 157 1.83 14.55 10.34
N LEU A 158 1.26 14.26 9.17
CA LEU A 158 1.83 13.28 8.24
C LEU A 158 3.18 13.76 7.70
N ASP A 159 3.34 15.07 7.46
CA ASP A 159 4.58 15.66 6.96
C ASP A 159 5.68 15.60 8.02
N GLU A 160 5.34 15.91 9.27
CA GLU A 160 6.21 15.80 10.43
C GLU A 160 6.68 14.36 10.65
N ALA A 161 5.77 13.38 10.51
CA ALA A 161 6.10 11.96 10.62
C ALA A 161 7.03 11.45 9.50
N GLY A 162 7.12 12.16 8.37
CA GLY A 162 7.90 11.74 7.21
C GLY A 162 7.16 10.83 6.23
N VAL A 163 5.82 10.76 6.31
CA VAL A 163 5.02 9.97 5.37
C VAL A 163 5.28 10.48 3.94
N ALA A 164 5.52 9.57 3.00
CA ALA A 164 5.91 9.90 1.64
C ALA A 164 4.70 10.14 0.71
N ALA A 165 3.63 9.36 0.91
CA ALA A 165 2.48 9.36 0.02
C ALA A 165 1.14 9.42 0.76
N ILE A 166 0.17 10.09 0.13
CA ILE A 166 -1.23 10.09 0.56
C ILE A 166 -2.08 9.57 -0.60
N SER A 167 -2.84 8.50 -0.35
CA SER A 167 -3.87 8.03 -1.25
C SER A 167 -5.24 8.45 -0.75
N PHE A 168 -5.90 9.36 -1.46
CA PHE A 168 -7.26 9.77 -1.10
C PHE A 168 -8.27 8.71 -1.55
N SER A 169 -9.12 8.26 -0.62
CA SER A 169 -10.15 7.24 -0.82
C SER A 169 -11.40 7.55 0.04
N GLY A 170 -12.15 6.52 0.47
CA GLY A 170 -13.28 6.62 1.39
C GLY A 170 -14.60 6.27 0.72
N GLY A 171 -15.57 7.17 0.82
CA GLY A 171 -16.66 7.24 -0.14
C GLY A 171 -16.11 7.61 -1.52
N GLU A 172 -16.49 8.78 -2.03
CA GLU A 172 -15.94 9.32 -3.27
C GLU A 172 -15.25 10.67 -2.98
N PRO A 173 -13.90 10.75 -2.99
CA PRO A 173 -13.17 11.99 -2.74
C PRO A 173 -13.65 13.17 -3.59
N LEU A 174 -14.02 12.92 -4.86
CA LEU A 174 -14.43 13.96 -5.79
C LEU A 174 -15.80 14.59 -5.48
N THR A 175 -16.57 14.01 -4.55
CA THR A 175 -17.80 14.64 -4.03
C THR A 175 -17.51 15.71 -2.97
N ASN A 176 -16.34 15.66 -2.33
CA ASN A 176 -16.02 16.53 -1.21
C ASN A 176 -15.46 17.89 -1.68
N LYS A 177 -16.10 18.98 -1.25
CA LYS A 177 -15.71 20.36 -1.63
C LYS A 177 -14.29 20.75 -1.23
N ASP A 178 -13.72 20.09 -0.22
CA ASP A 178 -12.41 20.44 0.34
C ASP A 178 -11.27 19.63 -0.28
N PHE A 179 -11.57 18.58 -1.04
CA PHE A 179 -10.59 17.64 -1.60
C PHE A 179 -9.46 18.34 -2.36
N LEU A 180 -9.78 19.17 -3.37
CA LEU A 180 -8.77 19.85 -4.17
C LEU A 180 -7.93 20.85 -3.37
N LYS A 181 -8.47 21.42 -2.28
CA LYS A 181 -7.73 22.34 -1.41
C LYS A 181 -6.71 21.57 -0.57
N VAL A 182 -7.13 20.45 0.03
CA VAL A 182 -6.26 19.60 0.85
C VAL A 182 -5.21 18.91 0.00
N ALA A 183 -5.57 18.39 -1.18
CA ALA A 183 -4.61 17.81 -2.10
C ALA A 183 -3.54 18.83 -2.55
N ARG A 184 -3.92 20.08 -2.85
CA ARG A 184 -2.93 21.14 -3.16
C ARG A 184 -2.01 21.42 -1.98
N TYR A 185 -2.55 21.49 -0.77
CA TYR A 185 -1.74 21.70 0.43
C TYR A 185 -0.77 20.54 0.67
N ALA A 186 -1.24 19.29 0.56
CA ALA A 186 -0.37 18.12 0.65
C ALA A 186 0.70 18.14 -0.46
N LYS A 187 0.36 18.47 -1.70
CA LYS A 187 1.38 18.57 -2.77
C LYS A 187 2.47 19.57 -2.42
N SER A 188 2.12 20.72 -1.82
CA SER A 188 3.08 21.74 -1.39
C SER A 188 4.04 21.26 -0.29
N LYS A 189 3.67 20.22 0.47
CA LYS A 189 4.51 19.56 1.48
C LYS A 189 5.37 18.44 0.90
N GLY A 190 5.29 18.18 -0.41
CA GLY A 190 6.12 17.22 -1.12
C GLY A 190 5.62 15.78 -1.08
N PHE A 191 4.34 15.54 -0.76
CA PHE A 191 3.75 14.20 -0.85
C PHE A 191 3.58 13.74 -2.31
N TYR A 192 3.73 12.44 -2.54
CA TYR A 192 3.14 11.79 -3.71
C TYR A 192 1.65 11.58 -3.46
N LEU A 193 0.82 12.03 -4.40
CA LEU A 193 -0.62 12.03 -4.24
C LEU A 193 -1.28 11.09 -5.23
N THR A 194 -2.15 10.23 -4.72
CA THR A 194 -3.01 9.37 -5.52
C THR A 194 -4.46 9.54 -5.13
N VAL A 195 -5.38 9.18 -6.00
CA VAL A 195 -6.81 9.16 -5.69
C VAL A 195 -7.44 7.87 -6.19
N ALA A 196 -8.09 7.14 -5.28
CA ALA A 196 -8.99 6.05 -5.61
C ALA A 196 -10.40 6.63 -5.77
N THR A 197 -11.00 6.42 -6.94
CA THR A 197 -12.27 7.04 -7.34
C THR A 197 -13.10 6.07 -8.19
N ASN A 198 -14.41 6.22 -8.13
CA ASN A 198 -15.31 5.52 -9.05
C ASN A 198 -15.27 6.09 -10.48
N GLY A 199 -14.55 7.20 -10.72
CA GLY A 199 -14.33 7.78 -12.05
C GLY A 199 -15.51 8.54 -12.64
N THR A 200 -16.72 8.36 -12.12
CA THR A 200 -17.95 8.94 -12.70
C THR A 200 -17.99 10.46 -12.69
N LEU A 201 -17.23 11.10 -11.79
CA LEU A 201 -17.14 12.56 -11.63
C LEU A 201 -15.94 13.19 -12.36
N ILE A 202 -15.14 12.39 -13.08
CA ILE A 202 -13.99 12.88 -13.84
C ILE A 202 -14.49 13.44 -15.18
N SER A 203 -15.04 14.66 -15.14
CA SER A 203 -15.17 15.50 -16.33
C SER A 203 -13.80 15.96 -16.84
N GLU A 204 -13.71 16.45 -18.07
CA GLU A 204 -12.48 17.06 -18.58
C GLU A 204 -11.95 18.19 -17.66
N LYS A 205 -12.86 19.01 -17.11
CA LYS A 205 -12.52 20.08 -16.17
C LYS A 205 -11.94 19.51 -14.88
N MET A 206 -12.50 18.41 -14.36
CA MET A 206 -11.97 17.75 -13.18
C MET A 206 -10.61 17.11 -13.47
N ALA A 207 -10.46 16.43 -14.60
CA ALA A 207 -9.19 15.83 -15.02
C ALA A 207 -8.06 16.88 -15.07
N ARG A 208 -8.32 18.04 -15.69
CA ARG A 208 -7.37 19.18 -15.69
C ARG A 208 -7.02 19.64 -14.28
N LYS A 209 -8.00 19.80 -13.40
CA LYS A 209 -7.76 20.17 -11.99
C LYS A 209 -6.92 19.14 -11.23
N LEU A 210 -7.15 17.84 -11.44
CA LEU A 210 -6.35 16.77 -10.81
C LEU A 210 -4.88 16.86 -11.27
N LYS A 211 -4.65 17.06 -12.57
CA LYS A 211 -3.32 17.25 -13.14
C LYS A 211 -2.63 18.51 -12.60
N GLU A 212 -3.33 19.64 -12.56
CA GLU A 212 -2.83 20.92 -12.04
C GLU A 212 -2.47 20.87 -10.55
N VAL A 213 -3.26 20.15 -9.74
CA VAL A 213 -2.94 19.92 -8.32
C VAL A 213 -1.68 19.06 -8.15
N GLY A 214 -1.31 18.28 -9.16
CA GLY A 214 -0.17 17.37 -9.12
C GLY A 214 -0.50 15.99 -8.56
N ILE A 215 -1.75 15.52 -8.75
CA ILE A 215 -2.11 14.11 -8.57
C ILE A 215 -1.28 13.27 -9.54
N GLY A 216 -0.50 12.34 -9.01
CA GLY A 216 0.40 11.49 -9.80
C GLY A 216 -0.33 10.34 -10.48
N TYR A 217 -1.31 9.76 -9.78
CA TYR A 217 -2.00 8.55 -10.20
C TYR A 217 -3.48 8.56 -9.79
N VAL A 218 -4.34 8.14 -10.71
CA VAL A 218 -5.79 7.97 -10.50
C VAL A 218 -6.13 6.49 -10.65
N GLU A 219 -6.55 5.87 -9.56
CA GLU A 219 -7.06 4.50 -9.55
C GLU A 219 -8.57 4.54 -9.74
N ILE A 220 -9.05 4.13 -10.91
CA ILE A 220 -10.45 4.18 -11.30
C ILE A 220 -11.05 2.80 -11.18
N SER A 221 -12.12 2.68 -10.40
CA SER A 221 -12.71 1.37 -10.17
C SER A 221 -13.64 0.92 -11.31
N LEU A 222 -13.46 -0.31 -11.82
CA LEU A 222 -14.23 -0.90 -12.92
C LEU A 222 -14.38 -2.42 -12.70
N ASP A 223 -15.50 -2.88 -12.12
CA ASP A 223 -15.68 -4.32 -11.80
C ASP A 223 -16.46 -5.14 -12.83
N GLY A 224 -16.66 -4.60 -14.04
CA GLY A 224 -17.41 -5.31 -15.08
C GLY A 224 -16.98 -4.84 -16.47
N PRO A 225 -16.99 -5.74 -17.48
CA PRO A 225 -16.56 -5.42 -18.84
C PRO A 225 -17.61 -4.63 -19.63
N ASN A 226 -18.84 -4.56 -19.11
CA ASN A 226 -19.96 -3.87 -19.72
C ASN A 226 -20.87 -3.22 -18.66
N ALA A 227 -21.85 -2.45 -19.13
CA ALA A 227 -22.76 -1.70 -18.27
C ALA A 227 -23.66 -2.58 -17.40
N GLU A 228 -24.09 -3.74 -17.88
CA GLU A 228 -24.96 -4.64 -17.13
C GLU A 228 -24.27 -5.12 -15.85
N ILE A 229 -23.08 -5.71 -15.99
CA ILE A 229 -22.33 -6.28 -14.86
C ILE A 229 -21.82 -5.17 -13.93
N HIS A 230 -21.23 -4.11 -14.49
CA HIS A 230 -20.63 -3.06 -13.68
C HIS A 230 -21.68 -2.23 -12.92
N ASP A 231 -22.78 -1.84 -13.58
CA ASP A 231 -23.81 -1.00 -12.95
C ASP A 231 -24.56 -1.78 -11.85
N GLU A 232 -24.80 -3.07 -12.05
CA GLU A 232 -25.41 -3.96 -11.05
C GLU A 232 -24.54 -4.05 -9.79
N PHE A 233 -23.24 -4.31 -9.95
CA PHE A 233 -22.32 -4.43 -8.82
C PHE A 233 -22.06 -3.08 -8.11
N ARG A 234 -22.05 -1.97 -8.86
CA ARG A 234 -21.86 -0.60 -8.34
C ARG A 234 -23.16 0.08 -7.89
N GLY A 235 -24.31 -0.52 -8.21
CA GLY A 235 -25.64 -0.14 -7.74
C GLY A 235 -26.25 1.11 -8.38
N VAL A 236 -25.67 1.64 -9.47
CA VAL A 236 -26.19 2.84 -10.15
C VAL A 236 -26.12 2.67 -11.65
N LYS A 237 -27.28 2.77 -12.31
CA LYS A 237 -27.40 2.73 -13.77
C LYS A 237 -26.64 3.89 -14.41
N GLY A 238 -25.88 3.59 -15.46
CA GLY A 238 -25.03 4.52 -16.19
C GLY A 238 -23.63 4.74 -15.58
N ALA A 239 -23.29 4.04 -14.49
CA ALA A 239 -21.98 4.15 -13.85
C ALA A 239 -20.87 3.75 -14.80
N PHE A 240 -20.98 2.62 -15.49
CA PHE A 240 -19.98 2.12 -16.45
C PHE A 240 -19.64 3.17 -17.51
N ASN A 241 -20.66 3.71 -18.18
CA ASN A 241 -20.45 4.72 -19.21
C ASN A 241 -19.79 6.00 -18.65
N ALA A 242 -20.14 6.40 -17.42
CA ALA A 242 -19.50 7.52 -16.75
C ALA A 242 -18.05 7.24 -16.38
N THR A 243 -17.76 6.05 -15.86
CA THR A 243 -16.42 5.56 -15.52
C THR A 243 -15.51 5.51 -16.74
N ILE A 244 -15.98 4.94 -17.87
CA ILE A 244 -15.22 4.88 -19.12
C ILE A 244 -14.92 6.28 -19.66
N ARG A 245 -15.88 7.22 -19.59
CA ARG A 245 -15.62 8.63 -19.93
C ARG A 245 -14.57 9.24 -18.99
N GLY A 246 -14.65 8.95 -17.70
CA GLY A 246 -13.69 9.42 -16.70
C GLY A 246 -12.26 8.95 -16.97
N ILE A 247 -12.09 7.66 -17.32
CA ILE A 247 -10.80 7.08 -17.73
C ILE A 247 -10.23 7.83 -18.93
N LYS A 248 -11.03 8.00 -19.99
CA LYS A 248 -10.61 8.71 -21.21
C LYS A 248 -10.21 10.16 -20.92
N ASN A 249 -10.98 10.88 -20.09
CA ASN A 249 -10.69 12.26 -19.71
C ASN A 249 -9.38 12.37 -18.91
N ALA A 250 -9.13 11.44 -17.99
CA ALA A 250 -7.89 11.41 -17.21
C ALA A 250 -6.66 11.11 -18.09
N LYS A 251 -6.75 10.13 -18.99
CA LYS A 251 -5.67 9.84 -19.96
C LYS A 251 -5.40 11.02 -20.89
N ALA A 252 -6.45 11.71 -21.36
CA ALA A 252 -6.30 12.84 -22.29
C ALA A 252 -5.48 14.01 -21.74
N VAL A 253 -5.41 14.18 -20.42
CA VAL A 253 -4.59 15.21 -19.75
C VAL A 253 -3.24 14.68 -19.25
N GLY A 254 -2.88 13.44 -19.60
CA GLY A 254 -1.62 12.80 -19.23
C GLY A 254 -1.51 12.46 -17.73
N LEU A 255 -2.61 12.12 -17.07
CA LEU A 255 -2.56 11.47 -15.75
C LEU A 255 -2.17 10.00 -15.94
N GLN A 256 -1.41 9.43 -14.99
CA GLN A 256 -1.32 7.99 -14.88
C GLN A 256 -2.67 7.46 -14.37
N VAL A 257 -3.20 6.45 -15.04
CA VAL A 257 -4.51 5.87 -14.75
C VAL A 257 -4.33 4.38 -14.56
N GLY A 258 -4.93 3.85 -13.50
CA GLY A 258 -5.10 2.42 -13.33
C GLY A 258 -6.56 2.06 -13.27
N ILE A 259 -6.88 0.84 -13.69
CA ILE A 259 -8.17 0.23 -13.44
C ILE A 259 -8.05 -0.68 -12.22
N ALA A 260 -8.94 -0.50 -11.24
CA ALA A 260 -9.06 -1.36 -10.08
C ALA A 260 -10.33 -2.20 -10.15
N THR A 261 -10.20 -3.52 -10.03
CA THR A 261 -11.30 -4.49 -10.04
C THR A 261 -11.30 -5.27 -8.75
N THR A 262 -12.39 -5.33 -8.01
CA THR A 262 -12.53 -6.25 -6.87
C THR A 262 -12.92 -7.62 -7.37
N ALA A 263 -12.09 -8.63 -7.14
CA ALA A 263 -12.39 -10.00 -7.54
C ALA A 263 -13.36 -10.67 -6.56
N THR A 264 -14.44 -11.21 -7.10
CA THR A 264 -15.53 -11.91 -6.43
C THR A 264 -15.90 -13.15 -7.25
N HIS A 265 -16.63 -14.10 -6.68
CA HIS A 265 -17.17 -15.23 -7.45
C HIS A 265 -18.01 -14.75 -8.64
N GLU A 266 -18.91 -13.79 -8.43
CA GLU A 266 -19.75 -13.21 -9.49
C GLU A 266 -18.98 -12.69 -10.73
N ASN A 267 -17.76 -12.16 -10.58
CA ASN A 267 -17.04 -11.49 -11.67
C ASN A 267 -15.69 -12.12 -12.05
N LEU A 268 -15.31 -13.25 -11.46
CA LEU A 268 -14.03 -13.90 -11.68
C LEU A 268 -13.76 -14.15 -13.17
N ASP A 269 -14.75 -14.72 -13.87
CA ASP A 269 -14.67 -15.05 -15.30
C ASP A 269 -14.61 -13.80 -16.20
N SER A 270 -15.02 -12.64 -15.68
CA SER A 270 -15.00 -11.37 -16.42
C SER A 270 -13.65 -10.65 -16.34
N ILE A 271 -12.76 -11.02 -15.41
CA ILE A 271 -11.47 -10.33 -15.21
C ILE A 271 -10.63 -10.25 -16.49
N PRO A 272 -10.48 -11.33 -17.31
CA PRO A 272 -9.75 -11.25 -18.57
C PRO A 272 -10.33 -10.20 -19.54
N GLU A 273 -11.65 -10.05 -19.61
CA GLU A 273 -12.30 -9.06 -20.47
C GLU A 273 -12.10 -7.63 -19.96
N ILE A 274 -12.16 -7.42 -18.64
CA ILE A 274 -11.87 -6.11 -18.04
C ILE A 274 -10.39 -5.75 -18.30
N MET A 275 -9.47 -6.71 -18.20
CA MET A 275 -8.06 -6.49 -18.52
C MET A 275 -7.85 -6.15 -19.99
N LYS A 276 -8.56 -6.83 -20.91
CA LYS A 276 -8.55 -6.47 -22.33
C LYS A 276 -9.00 -5.03 -22.55
N LEU A 277 -10.11 -4.63 -21.90
CA LEU A 277 -10.60 -3.26 -21.95
C LEU A 277 -9.58 -2.26 -21.37
N ALA A 278 -8.85 -2.62 -20.31
CA ALA A 278 -7.76 -1.83 -19.77
C ALA A 278 -6.66 -1.55 -20.82
N ARG A 279 -6.25 -2.59 -21.55
CA ARG A 279 -5.27 -2.49 -22.64
C ARG A 279 -5.79 -1.60 -23.78
N GLU A 280 -7.06 -1.76 -24.18
CA GLU A 280 -7.71 -0.93 -25.22
C GLU A 280 -7.80 0.56 -24.84
N LEU A 281 -8.09 0.83 -23.57
CA LEU A 281 -8.12 2.18 -22.99
C LEU A 281 -6.73 2.76 -22.74
N LYS A 282 -5.67 1.98 -22.96
CA LYS A 282 -4.26 2.35 -22.75
C LYS A 282 -4.02 2.88 -21.33
N VAL A 283 -4.67 2.26 -20.33
CA VAL A 283 -4.36 2.57 -18.93
C VAL A 283 -2.99 2.03 -18.58
N ASP A 284 -2.37 2.62 -17.57
CA ASP A 284 -0.99 2.30 -17.19
C ASP A 284 -0.96 1.04 -16.31
N ARG A 285 -2.02 0.79 -15.54
CA ARG A 285 -2.08 -0.34 -14.59
C ARG A 285 -3.44 -1.04 -14.56
N PHE A 286 -3.42 -2.32 -14.23
CA PHE A 286 -4.60 -3.12 -13.89
C PHE A 286 -4.37 -3.80 -12.54
N ILE A 287 -5.19 -3.44 -11.56
CA ILE A 287 -5.07 -3.88 -10.18
C ILE A 287 -6.29 -4.71 -9.82
N VAL A 288 -6.03 -5.95 -9.40
CA VAL A 288 -7.08 -6.80 -8.84
C VAL A 288 -7.06 -6.70 -7.32
N PHE A 289 -8.12 -6.15 -6.78
CA PHE A 289 -8.35 -6.08 -5.36
C PHE A 289 -8.90 -7.41 -4.86
N ASN A 290 -8.26 -7.91 -3.81
CA ASN A 290 -8.77 -9.05 -3.06
C ASN A 290 -10.03 -8.63 -2.30
N PHE A 291 -11.15 -9.33 -2.49
CA PHE A 291 -12.37 -9.07 -1.74
C PHE A 291 -12.18 -9.38 -0.25
N ILE A 292 -12.60 -8.45 0.61
CA ILE A 292 -12.58 -8.58 2.07
C ILE A 292 -13.99 -8.32 2.59
N PRO A 293 -14.60 -9.26 3.36
CA PRO A 293 -15.94 -9.12 3.93
C PRO A 293 -16.02 -8.04 5.03
N THR A 294 -16.00 -6.77 4.65
CA THR A 294 -16.07 -5.62 5.56
C THR A 294 -16.95 -4.53 4.97
N GLY A 295 -17.44 -3.61 5.81
CA GLY A 295 -18.49 -2.67 5.40
C GLY A 295 -19.71 -3.42 4.87
N ARG A 296 -20.21 -3.04 3.69
CA ARG A 296 -21.30 -3.76 3.00
C ARG A 296 -20.87 -5.11 2.42
N GLY A 297 -19.56 -5.34 2.25
CA GLY A 297 -19.05 -6.65 1.83
C GLY A 297 -19.37 -7.78 2.81
N LYS A 298 -19.75 -7.47 4.06
CA LYS A 298 -20.25 -8.48 5.01
C LYS A 298 -21.54 -9.15 4.53
N ASP A 299 -22.38 -8.42 3.79
CA ASP A 299 -23.68 -8.90 3.33
C ASP A 299 -23.58 -9.84 2.11
N ILE A 300 -22.41 -9.88 1.48
CA ILE A 300 -22.08 -10.72 0.32
C ILE A 300 -20.80 -11.54 0.58
N MET A 301 -20.62 -11.99 1.83
CA MET A 301 -19.41 -12.72 2.25
C MET A 301 -19.21 -14.04 1.47
N ASN A 302 -20.30 -14.63 0.97
CA ASN A 302 -20.28 -15.80 0.11
C ASN A 302 -19.65 -15.56 -1.27
N GLU A 303 -19.40 -14.30 -1.65
CA GLU A 303 -18.73 -13.92 -2.90
C GLU A 303 -17.20 -13.90 -2.80
N ASP A 304 -16.63 -14.21 -1.62
CA ASP A 304 -15.19 -14.34 -1.47
C ASP A 304 -14.67 -15.62 -2.13
N LEU A 305 -13.57 -15.50 -2.86
CA LEU A 305 -12.96 -16.62 -3.58
C LEU A 305 -12.54 -17.75 -2.64
N THR A 306 -12.62 -18.99 -3.10
CA THR A 306 -11.95 -20.12 -2.44
C THR A 306 -10.43 -19.94 -2.47
N PRO A 307 -9.67 -20.63 -1.61
CA PRO A 307 -8.21 -20.65 -1.67
C PRO A 307 -7.68 -21.01 -3.06
N GLU A 308 -8.30 -21.99 -3.71
CA GLU A 308 -7.94 -22.49 -5.04
C GLU A 308 -8.18 -21.44 -6.13
N GLU A 309 -9.39 -20.88 -6.24
CA GLU A 309 -9.71 -19.85 -7.24
C GLU A 309 -8.81 -18.62 -7.09
N ARG A 310 -8.48 -18.25 -5.85
CA ARG A 310 -7.56 -17.15 -5.58
C ARG A 310 -6.14 -17.47 -6.02
N GLU A 311 -5.65 -18.67 -5.75
CA GLU A 311 -4.33 -19.10 -6.21
C GLU A 311 -4.26 -19.09 -7.75
N GLU A 312 -5.28 -19.63 -8.41
CA GLU A 312 -5.41 -19.64 -9.87
C GLU A 312 -5.41 -18.22 -10.44
N LEU A 313 -6.23 -17.32 -9.87
CA LEU A 313 -6.29 -15.93 -10.30
C LEU A 313 -4.93 -15.24 -10.13
N MET A 314 -4.23 -15.43 -9.00
CA MET A 314 -2.93 -14.78 -8.79
C MET A 314 -1.87 -15.30 -9.78
N ASN A 315 -1.86 -16.60 -10.08
CA ASN A 315 -0.98 -17.17 -11.09
C ASN A 315 -1.31 -16.64 -12.50
N TYR A 316 -2.61 -16.54 -12.83
CA TYR A 316 -3.06 -15.95 -14.09
C TYR A 316 -2.58 -14.50 -14.24
N LEU A 317 -2.81 -13.66 -13.22
CA LEU A 317 -2.37 -12.26 -13.23
C LEU A 317 -0.85 -12.14 -13.37
N TYR A 318 -0.09 -13.00 -12.67
CA TYR A 318 1.37 -12.97 -12.77
C TYR A 318 1.83 -13.34 -14.18
N LYS A 319 1.27 -14.40 -14.77
CA LYS A 319 1.55 -14.81 -16.15
C LYS A 319 1.24 -13.69 -17.14
N GLU A 320 0.11 -13.01 -17.00
CA GLU A 320 -0.24 -11.85 -17.83
C GLU A 320 0.75 -10.69 -17.64
N TRP A 321 1.21 -10.43 -16.41
CA TRP A 321 2.20 -9.39 -16.15
C TRP A 321 3.54 -9.65 -16.84
N GLN A 322 3.95 -10.91 -16.92
CA GLN A 322 5.18 -11.33 -17.63
C GLN A 322 5.12 -11.00 -19.13
N THR A 323 3.93 -10.96 -19.75
CA THR A 323 3.78 -10.63 -21.18
C THR A 323 4.11 -9.17 -21.52
N GLY A 324 4.05 -8.28 -20.53
CA GLY A 324 4.31 -6.85 -20.68
C GLY A 324 3.16 -6.03 -21.27
N GLY A 325 3.44 -4.75 -21.53
CA GLY A 325 2.49 -3.79 -22.13
C GLY A 325 1.38 -3.27 -21.21
N LEU A 326 1.23 -3.83 -20.00
CA LEU A 326 0.35 -3.35 -18.94
C LEU A 326 0.93 -3.81 -17.61
N ASP A 327 1.02 -2.92 -16.63
CA ASP A 327 1.42 -3.34 -15.29
C ASP A 327 0.24 -3.99 -14.58
N ILE A 328 0.46 -5.19 -14.04
CA ILE A 328 -0.59 -6.00 -13.45
C ILE A 328 -0.20 -6.37 -12.02
N PHE A 329 -1.08 -6.02 -11.09
CA PHE A 329 -0.86 -6.22 -9.66
C PHE A 329 -2.10 -6.76 -8.98
N SER A 330 -1.89 -7.26 -7.76
CA SER A 330 -2.99 -7.64 -6.87
C SER A 330 -2.71 -7.19 -5.44
N THR A 331 -3.79 -6.82 -4.74
CA THR A 331 -3.71 -6.51 -3.31
C THR A 331 -3.67 -7.76 -2.42
N CYS A 332 -3.75 -8.96 -3.01
CA CYS A 332 -3.57 -10.22 -2.31
C CYS A 332 -2.08 -10.43 -1.95
N PRO A 333 -1.74 -10.64 -0.66
CA PRO A 333 -0.36 -10.91 -0.25
C PRO A 333 0.28 -12.15 -0.91
N ALA A 334 -0.52 -13.10 -1.39
CA ALA A 334 -0.04 -14.28 -2.11
C ALA A 334 0.63 -13.92 -3.45
N TYR A 335 0.31 -12.77 -4.05
CA TYR A 335 0.92 -12.33 -5.31
C TYR A 335 2.44 -12.15 -5.18
N SER A 336 2.91 -11.58 -4.07
CA SER A 336 4.34 -11.47 -3.76
C SER A 336 5.01 -12.85 -3.63
N ARG A 337 4.34 -13.81 -2.97
CA ARG A 337 4.83 -15.20 -2.86
C ARG A 337 4.99 -15.82 -4.25
N ILE A 338 3.95 -15.75 -5.08
CA ILE A 338 3.96 -16.30 -6.45
C ILE A 338 5.09 -15.70 -7.27
N SER A 339 5.28 -14.38 -7.20
CA SER A 339 6.36 -13.71 -7.96
C SER A 339 7.76 -14.14 -7.52
N ILE A 340 8.00 -14.38 -6.22
CA ILE A 340 9.29 -14.87 -5.72
C ILE A 340 9.49 -16.34 -6.04
N THR A 341 8.45 -17.17 -5.90
CA THR A 341 8.51 -18.59 -6.28
C THR A 341 8.86 -18.74 -7.76
N ALA A 342 8.20 -17.98 -8.63
CA ALA A 342 8.50 -18.00 -10.06
C ALA A 342 9.93 -17.54 -10.39
N MET A 343 10.45 -16.54 -9.65
CA MET A 343 11.84 -16.11 -9.78
C MET A 343 12.83 -17.20 -9.33
N ASP A 344 12.57 -17.85 -8.18
CA ASP A 344 13.42 -18.92 -7.64
C ASP A 344 13.41 -20.16 -8.56
N GLU A 345 12.29 -20.45 -9.22
CA GLU A 345 12.13 -21.54 -10.19
C GLU A 345 12.65 -21.20 -11.59
N GLY A 346 13.03 -19.94 -11.85
CA GLY A 346 13.46 -19.48 -13.17
C GLY A 346 12.35 -19.41 -14.21
N THR A 347 11.09 -19.39 -13.77
CA THR A 347 9.89 -19.30 -14.63
C THR A 347 9.36 -17.88 -14.79
N GLY A 348 9.90 -16.91 -14.04
CA GLY A 348 9.55 -15.50 -14.16
C GLY A 348 10.69 -14.53 -13.89
N ASP A 349 10.59 -13.32 -14.43
CA ASP A 349 11.61 -12.29 -14.38
C ASP A 349 11.16 -10.98 -13.70
N LYS A 350 10.00 -11.00 -13.03
CA LYS A 350 9.47 -9.85 -12.27
C LYS A 350 9.12 -10.26 -10.86
N VAL A 351 9.36 -9.35 -9.92
CA VAL A 351 9.02 -9.49 -8.50
C VAL A 351 8.10 -8.36 -8.08
N SER A 352 7.04 -8.70 -7.35
CA SER A 352 6.16 -7.71 -6.69
C SER A 352 6.50 -7.67 -5.20
N PRO A 353 7.42 -6.78 -4.75
CA PRO A 353 7.90 -6.80 -3.37
C PRO A 353 6.86 -6.32 -2.35
N THR A 354 5.82 -5.61 -2.79
CA THR A 354 4.68 -5.22 -1.95
C THR A 354 3.37 -5.52 -2.67
N HIS A 355 2.27 -5.49 -1.92
CA HIS A 355 0.91 -5.74 -2.44
C HIS A 355 0.12 -4.44 -2.71
N PHE A 356 0.77 -3.27 -2.77
CA PHE A 356 0.11 -1.98 -3.04
C PHE A 356 1.00 -0.88 -3.66
N ALA A 357 2.31 -1.12 -3.81
CA ALA A 357 3.22 -0.18 -4.44
C ALA A 357 4.01 -0.87 -5.56
N GLU A 358 4.02 -0.19 -6.71
CA GLU A 358 4.88 -0.49 -7.85
C GLU A 358 6.34 -0.46 -7.42
N MET A 359 7.02 -1.58 -7.61
CA MET A 359 8.46 -1.61 -7.69
C MET A 359 8.84 -2.80 -8.56
N GLU A 360 8.91 -2.58 -9.87
CA GLU A 360 9.51 -3.56 -10.77
C GLU A 360 11.01 -3.55 -10.50
N ILE A 361 11.50 -4.60 -9.85
CA ILE A 361 12.94 -4.81 -9.63
C ILE A 361 13.40 -5.78 -10.71
N PRO A 362 14.23 -5.35 -11.68
CA PRO A 362 14.76 -6.25 -12.68
C PRO A 362 15.50 -7.41 -12.01
N THR A 363 15.29 -8.65 -12.46
CA THR A 363 15.92 -9.86 -11.89
C THR A 363 17.45 -9.88 -11.91
N GLY A 364 18.09 -8.98 -12.68
CA GLY A 364 19.52 -8.70 -12.56
C GLY A 364 19.97 -8.29 -11.15
N PHE A 365 19.02 -7.95 -10.26
CA PHE A 365 19.18 -7.63 -8.86
C PHE A 365 18.71 -8.76 -7.90
N GLY A 366 18.54 -10.00 -8.38
CA GLY A 366 17.76 -11.07 -7.73
C GLY A 366 17.88 -11.22 -6.20
N GLY A 367 19.10 -11.24 -5.65
CA GLY A 367 19.30 -11.31 -4.18
C GLY A 367 18.76 -10.08 -3.43
N ALA A 368 18.92 -8.89 -3.99
CA ALA A 368 18.39 -7.64 -3.43
C ALA A 368 16.86 -7.54 -3.59
N ALA A 369 16.28 -8.06 -4.68
CA ALA A 369 14.83 -8.08 -4.89
C ALA A 369 14.12 -8.97 -3.85
N LYS A 370 14.66 -10.17 -3.61
CA LYS A 370 14.15 -11.09 -2.59
C LYS A 370 14.30 -10.51 -1.19
N ALA A 371 15.49 -10.03 -0.84
CA ALA A 371 15.74 -9.39 0.45
C ALA A 371 14.78 -8.23 0.69
N LEU A 372 14.62 -7.33 -0.29
CA LEU A 372 13.68 -6.21 -0.17
C LEU A 372 12.26 -6.70 0.09
N THR A 373 11.79 -7.70 -0.65
CA THR A 373 10.45 -8.26 -0.45
C THR A 373 10.25 -8.83 0.94
N GLU A 374 11.27 -9.35 1.61
CA GLU A 374 11.14 -9.78 3.01
C GLU A 374 11.12 -8.60 3.99
N PHE A 375 11.84 -7.53 3.68
CA PHE A 375 11.86 -6.32 4.51
C PHE A 375 10.53 -5.57 4.44
N ILE A 376 9.97 -5.38 3.25
CA ILE A 376 8.78 -4.54 3.06
C ILE A 376 7.52 -5.32 2.67
N GLY A 377 7.62 -6.59 2.30
CA GLY A 377 6.52 -7.32 1.70
C GLY A 377 5.48 -7.92 2.64
N GLY A 378 4.57 -8.64 2.02
CA GLY A 378 3.36 -9.20 2.62
C GLY A 378 2.34 -8.14 3.00
N CYS A 379 1.38 -8.51 3.84
CA CYS A 379 0.37 -7.57 4.33
C CYS A 379 1.03 -6.36 5.02
N GLY A 380 0.81 -5.16 4.47
CA GLY A 380 1.39 -3.91 4.94
C GLY A 380 0.59 -3.19 6.01
N ALA A 381 -0.55 -3.74 6.42
CA ALA A 381 -1.44 -3.16 7.43
C ALA A 381 -0.67 -2.85 8.73
N GLY A 382 -0.70 -1.58 9.14
CA GLY A 382 -0.02 -1.09 10.34
C GLY A 382 1.51 -1.12 10.29
N ARG A 383 2.10 -1.33 9.11
CA ARG A 383 3.55 -1.53 8.94
C ARG A 383 4.18 -0.58 7.94
N ILE A 384 3.75 -0.68 6.68
CA ILE A 384 4.24 0.16 5.58
C ILE A 384 3.14 1.11 5.11
N TYR A 385 1.89 0.87 5.51
CA TYR A 385 0.81 1.83 5.41
C TYR A 385 -0.19 1.70 6.57
N CYS A 386 -1.06 2.70 6.70
CA CYS A 386 -2.28 2.65 7.51
C CYS A 386 -3.38 3.48 6.83
N SER A 387 -4.57 3.51 7.41
CA SER A 387 -5.63 4.41 6.98
C SER A 387 -6.02 5.43 8.04
N ILE A 388 -6.49 6.58 7.55
CA ILE A 388 -7.15 7.62 8.35
C ILE A 388 -8.58 7.75 7.83
N GLU A 389 -9.56 7.75 8.73
CA GLU A 389 -10.97 7.93 8.41
C GLU A 389 -11.36 9.41 8.32
N HIS A 390 -12.55 9.66 7.78
CA HIS A 390 -13.12 10.99 7.56
C HIS A 390 -13.23 11.84 8.83
N ASN A 391 -13.26 11.22 10.00
CA ASN A 391 -13.33 11.84 11.34
C ASN A 391 -11.96 11.86 12.06
N GLY A 392 -10.90 11.44 11.38
CA GLY A 392 -9.55 11.39 11.91
C GLY A 392 -9.18 10.08 12.61
N ASP A 393 -10.07 9.10 12.72
CA ASP A 393 -9.72 7.81 13.31
C ASP A 393 -8.65 7.09 12.49
N ILE A 394 -7.65 6.54 13.16
CA ILE A 394 -6.55 5.79 12.52
C ILE A 394 -6.91 4.31 12.61
N GLN A 395 -6.73 3.59 11.50
CA GLN A 395 -6.89 2.14 11.42
C GLN A 395 -5.68 1.51 10.73
N PRO A 396 -5.35 0.22 10.97
CA PRO A 396 -4.17 -0.38 10.35
C PRO A 396 -4.27 -0.54 8.83
N CYS A 397 -5.49 -0.62 8.30
CA CYS A 397 -5.79 -0.84 6.88
C CYS A 397 -7.24 -0.41 6.62
N VAL A 398 -7.56 0.06 5.41
CA VAL A 398 -8.93 0.42 5.01
C VAL A 398 -9.94 -0.72 5.13
N PHE A 399 -9.47 -1.97 5.07
CA PHE A 399 -10.30 -3.17 5.22
C PHE A 399 -10.32 -3.72 6.65
N LEU A 400 -9.52 -3.17 7.57
CA LEU A 400 -9.39 -3.65 8.94
C LEU A 400 -9.95 -2.59 9.90
N PRO A 401 -11.27 -2.60 10.20
CA PRO A 401 -11.98 -1.52 10.89
C PRO A 401 -11.74 -1.51 12.41
N ILE A 402 -10.47 -1.58 12.82
CA ILE A 402 -10.02 -1.49 14.20
C ILE A 402 -9.47 -0.09 14.41
N LYS A 403 -10.15 0.71 15.24
CA LYS A 403 -9.65 2.02 15.65
C LYS A 403 -8.44 1.83 16.56
N VAL A 404 -7.29 2.38 16.17
CA VAL A 404 -6.06 2.35 16.97
C VAL A 404 -5.72 3.70 17.61
N GLY A 405 -6.48 4.74 17.28
CA GLY A 405 -6.35 6.11 17.81
C GLY A 405 -7.06 7.10 16.89
N ASN A 406 -6.87 8.40 17.13
CA ASN A 406 -7.39 9.48 16.30
C ASN A 406 -6.30 10.55 16.09
N VAL A 407 -6.06 10.95 14.84
CA VAL A 407 -5.00 11.88 14.47
C VAL A 407 -5.12 13.26 15.12
N ILE A 408 -6.33 13.74 15.36
CA ILE A 408 -6.55 15.06 15.97
C ILE A 408 -6.38 15.00 17.48
N LYS A 409 -6.88 13.93 18.11
CA LYS A 409 -6.90 13.80 19.58
C LYS A 409 -5.60 13.24 20.15
N ASP A 410 -5.06 12.21 19.51
CA ASP A 410 -3.99 11.38 20.06
C ASP A 410 -2.63 11.65 19.39
N GLY A 411 -2.63 12.30 18.22
CA GLY A 411 -1.46 12.59 17.41
C GLY A 411 -0.97 11.39 16.59
N PHE A 412 -0.68 11.59 15.31
CA PHE A 412 -0.32 10.50 14.39
C PHE A 412 0.91 9.71 14.82
N VAL A 413 2.02 10.40 15.14
CA VAL A 413 3.29 9.76 15.52
C VAL A 413 3.14 8.92 16.79
N ASN A 414 2.41 9.45 17.78
CA ASN A 414 2.14 8.75 19.03
C ASN A 414 1.36 7.45 18.79
N VAL A 415 0.24 7.52 18.05
CA VAL A 415 -0.55 6.34 17.70
C VAL A 415 0.27 5.32 16.91
N TRP A 416 1.04 5.77 15.91
CA TRP A 416 1.86 4.88 15.09
C TRP A 416 2.90 4.12 15.92
N LYS A 417 3.57 4.78 16.86
CA LYS A 417 4.62 4.17 17.68
C LYS A 417 4.07 3.26 18.78
N ASN A 418 3.01 3.71 19.45
CA ASN A 418 2.61 3.15 20.74
C ASN A 418 1.38 2.23 20.66
N SER A 419 0.68 2.14 19.53
CA SER A 419 -0.46 1.23 19.39
C SER A 419 -0.05 -0.24 19.52
N GLU A 420 -0.67 -0.94 20.47
CA GLU A 420 -0.51 -2.38 20.68
C GLU A 420 -0.91 -3.18 19.44
N VAL A 421 -2.02 -2.82 18.79
CA VAL A 421 -2.52 -3.48 17.57
C VAL A 421 -1.52 -3.33 16.42
N LEU A 422 -0.97 -2.12 16.21
CA LEU A 422 0.02 -1.92 15.15
C LEU A 422 1.31 -2.69 15.45
N ASN A 423 1.73 -2.75 16.72
CA ASN A 423 2.89 -3.53 17.14
C ASN A 423 2.68 -5.03 16.97
N ALA A 424 1.49 -5.55 17.29
CA ALA A 424 1.12 -6.95 17.03
C ALA A 424 1.12 -7.31 15.54
N LEU A 425 0.74 -6.39 14.64
CA LEU A 425 0.80 -6.61 13.19
C LEU A 425 2.23 -6.59 12.62
N ARG A 426 3.15 -5.89 13.30
CA ARG A 426 4.57 -5.80 12.92
C ARG A 426 5.35 -7.05 13.30
N ASP A 427 4.96 -7.71 14.39
CA ASP A 427 5.59 -8.93 14.88
C ASP A 427 5.06 -10.17 14.13
N ARG A 428 5.84 -10.64 13.15
CA ARG A 428 5.53 -11.88 12.40
C ARG A 428 6.17 -13.13 13.00
N ASP A 429 6.89 -13.00 14.11
CA ASP A 429 7.57 -14.10 14.81
C ASP A 429 6.87 -14.52 16.10
N ALA A 430 5.88 -13.75 16.54
CA ALA A 430 5.02 -14.11 17.66
C ALA A 430 4.49 -15.55 17.50
N ALA A 431 4.59 -16.35 18.57
CA ALA A 431 4.24 -17.77 18.53
C ALA A 431 2.77 -18.02 18.17
N ASP A 432 1.90 -17.07 18.51
CA ASP A 432 0.46 -17.08 18.24
C ASP A 432 0.09 -16.50 16.85
N TYR A 433 1.07 -16.07 16.06
CA TYR A 433 0.84 -15.66 14.68
C TYR A 433 0.68 -16.87 13.78
N ALA A 434 -0.46 -16.98 13.09
CA ALA A 434 -0.79 -18.16 12.30
C ALA A 434 0.24 -18.48 11.19
N CYS A 435 0.95 -17.48 10.68
CA CYS A 435 1.99 -17.69 9.67
C CYS A 435 3.41 -17.82 10.26
N SER A 436 3.59 -17.89 11.59
CA SER A 436 4.90 -17.88 12.25
C SER A 436 5.82 -19.03 11.82
N SER A 437 5.26 -20.20 11.48
CA SER A 437 6.03 -21.33 10.96
C SER A 437 6.15 -21.38 9.44
N CYS A 438 5.47 -20.48 8.71
CA CYS A 438 5.45 -20.48 7.25
C CYS A 438 6.78 -19.95 6.68
N PRO A 439 7.35 -20.58 5.62
CA PRO A 439 8.55 -20.06 4.95
C PRO A 439 8.33 -18.70 4.30
N PHE A 440 7.08 -18.36 3.95
CA PHE A 440 6.72 -17.08 3.32
C PHE A 440 6.24 -16.03 4.33
N ARG A 441 6.50 -16.19 5.63
CA ARG A 441 5.97 -15.29 6.67
C ARG A 441 6.33 -13.82 6.40
N TYR A 442 7.53 -13.53 5.92
CA TYR A 442 7.99 -12.15 5.64
C TYR A 442 7.58 -11.63 4.26
N VAL A 443 7.38 -12.52 3.29
CA VAL A 443 6.99 -12.19 1.90
C VAL A 443 5.48 -12.01 1.75
N CYS A 444 4.67 -12.78 2.48
CA CYS A 444 3.21 -12.81 2.34
C CYS A 444 2.54 -12.53 3.70
N GLY A 445 2.68 -13.46 4.64
CA GLY A 445 2.05 -13.37 5.97
C GLY A 445 0.51 -13.38 5.96
N GLY A 446 -0.16 -13.59 4.84
CA GLY A 446 -1.63 -13.58 4.74
C GLY A 446 -2.29 -12.21 5.01
N CYS A 447 -3.50 -12.03 4.51
CA CYS A 447 -4.30 -10.83 4.68
C CYS A 447 -4.86 -10.73 6.11
N ARG A 448 -4.31 -9.82 6.90
CA ARG A 448 -4.75 -9.59 8.29
C ARG A 448 -6.18 -9.05 8.38
N ALA A 449 -6.63 -8.34 7.33
CA ALA A 449 -8.01 -7.88 7.22
C ALA A 449 -9.00 -9.04 6.99
N ARG A 450 -8.65 -10.02 6.15
CA ARG A 450 -9.47 -11.23 5.98
C ARG A 450 -9.49 -12.08 7.23
N ALA A 451 -8.33 -12.32 7.83
CA ALA A 451 -8.23 -13.05 9.10
C ALA A 451 -9.18 -12.44 10.16
N TYR A 452 -9.18 -11.12 10.30
CA TYR A 452 -10.09 -10.43 11.20
C TYR A 452 -11.57 -10.50 10.77
N ALA A 453 -11.88 -10.41 9.48
CA ALA A 453 -13.25 -10.47 8.99
C ALA A 453 -13.93 -11.82 9.30
N TYR A 454 -13.18 -12.93 9.23
CA TYR A 454 -13.69 -14.27 9.49
C TYR A 454 -13.55 -14.70 10.96
N TYR A 455 -12.45 -14.33 11.62
CA TYR A 455 -12.11 -14.84 12.96
C TYR A 455 -12.05 -13.75 14.03
N GLY A 456 -12.36 -12.49 13.73
CA GLY A 456 -12.32 -11.40 14.72
C GLY A 456 -10.95 -11.16 15.35
N TYR A 457 -9.91 -11.84 14.85
CA TYR A 457 -8.57 -11.86 15.42
C TYR A 457 -7.53 -11.63 14.34
N ILE A 458 -6.69 -10.61 14.54
CA ILE A 458 -5.74 -10.13 13.52
C ILE A 458 -4.59 -11.11 13.24
N LYS A 459 -4.26 -11.97 14.21
CA LYS A 459 -3.19 -12.98 14.06
C LYS A 459 -3.69 -14.35 13.62
N ALA A 460 -5.00 -14.52 13.45
CA ALA A 460 -5.62 -15.75 12.96
C ALA A 460 -5.13 -16.13 11.54
N PRO A 461 -5.35 -17.38 11.11
CA PRO A 461 -5.12 -17.79 9.73
C PRO A 461 -5.82 -16.86 8.72
N ASP A 462 -5.22 -16.69 7.54
CA ASP A 462 -5.94 -16.11 6.40
C ASP A 462 -6.67 -17.26 5.70
N PRO A 463 -8.02 -17.34 5.79
CA PRO A 463 -8.75 -18.48 5.26
C PRO A 463 -8.76 -18.50 3.73
N GLY A 464 -8.33 -17.42 3.06
CA GLY A 464 -8.16 -17.40 1.62
C GLY A 464 -6.79 -17.91 1.12
N CYS A 465 -5.93 -18.39 2.02
CA CYS A 465 -4.59 -18.87 1.69
C CYS A 465 -4.62 -20.35 1.27
N ILE A 466 -4.02 -20.67 0.12
CA ILE A 466 -3.91 -22.06 -0.36
C ILE A 466 -3.17 -23.00 0.62
N LEU A 467 -2.21 -22.46 1.38
CA LEU A 467 -1.45 -23.22 2.38
C LEU A 467 -2.24 -23.48 3.68
N MET A 468 -3.43 -22.89 3.81
CA MET A 468 -4.31 -23.03 4.97
C MET A 468 -5.73 -23.41 4.53
N LYS A 469 -5.89 -24.12 3.41
CA LYS A 469 -7.20 -24.47 2.85
C LYS A 469 -8.11 -25.23 3.82
N ASP A 470 -7.55 -25.99 4.75
CA ASP A 470 -8.33 -26.70 5.78
C ASP A 470 -9.11 -25.71 6.68
N GLU A 471 -8.60 -24.49 6.86
CA GLU A 471 -9.31 -23.42 7.58
C GLU A 471 -10.55 -22.93 6.82
N TRP A 472 -10.48 -22.89 5.48
CA TRP A 472 -11.63 -22.58 4.63
C TRP A 472 -12.71 -23.68 4.70
N GLU A 473 -12.30 -24.95 4.68
CA GLU A 473 -13.25 -26.07 4.81
C GLU A 473 -13.98 -26.07 6.16
N LYS A 474 -13.27 -25.80 7.27
CA LYS A 474 -13.88 -25.65 8.60
C LYS A 474 -14.93 -24.54 8.64
N LEU A 475 -14.69 -23.41 7.96
CA LEU A 475 -15.63 -22.30 7.90
C LEU A 475 -16.91 -22.68 7.13
N LYS A 476 -16.78 -23.46 6.06
CA LYS A 476 -17.93 -23.98 5.31
C LYS A 476 -18.78 -24.96 6.12
N THR A 477 -18.16 -25.84 6.91
CA THR A 477 -18.91 -26.83 7.71
C THR A 477 -19.63 -26.24 8.91
N ASN A 478 -19.08 -25.20 9.54
CA ASN A 478 -19.63 -24.60 10.75
C ASN A 478 -20.71 -23.54 10.50
N ASN A 479 -21.12 -23.35 9.24
CA ASN A 479 -22.04 -22.31 8.77
C ASN A 479 -21.54 -20.89 9.13
N ILE A 480 -21.00 -20.17 8.14
CA ILE A 480 -20.32 -18.86 8.31
C ILE A 480 -21.13 -17.86 9.15
N HIS A 481 -22.46 -17.91 9.10
CA HIS A 481 -23.35 -17.07 9.91
C HIS A 481 -23.31 -17.36 11.42
N HIS A 482 -23.11 -18.62 11.83
CA HIS A 482 -23.14 -19.03 13.24
C HIS A 482 -21.88 -18.56 13.99
N LEU A 483 -20.74 -18.48 13.31
CA LEU A 483 -19.49 -17.94 13.87
C LEU A 483 -19.61 -16.43 14.16
N GLN A 484 -20.32 -15.67 13.31
CA GLN A 484 -20.48 -14.23 13.52
C GLN A 484 -21.38 -13.88 14.73
N GLU A 485 -22.34 -14.73 15.09
CA GLU A 485 -23.21 -14.51 16.25
C GLU A 485 -22.51 -14.82 17.59
N GLU A 486 -21.66 -15.84 17.64
CA GLU A 486 -20.85 -16.17 18.83
C GLU A 486 -19.77 -15.11 19.12
N MET A 487 -19.40 -14.31 18.12
CA MET A 487 -18.26 -13.40 18.16
C MET A 487 -18.59 -11.93 18.45
N LYS A 488 -19.80 -11.63 18.96
CA LYS A 488 -20.21 -10.29 19.42
C LYS A 488 -19.51 -9.82 20.72
N ALA A 489 -18.40 -10.42 21.12
CA ALA A 489 -17.60 -10.00 22.28
C ALA A 489 -16.45 -9.06 21.86
N PRO A 490 -16.37 -7.81 22.38
CA PRO A 490 -15.32 -6.83 22.02
C PRO A 490 -13.88 -7.16 22.48
N HIS A 491 -13.58 -8.41 22.85
CA HIS A 491 -12.42 -8.70 23.70
C HIS A 491 -11.29 -9.52 23.04
N MET A 492 -11.45 -10.03 21.81
CA MET A 492 -10.42 -10.87 21.17
C MET A 492 -9.53 -10.14 20.14
N ILE A 493 -9.35 -8.82 20.28
CA ILE A 493 -8.41 -8.11 19.39
C ILE A 493 -6.96 -8.54 19.70
N LEU A 494 -6.66 -8.84 20.97
CA LEU A 494 -5.30 -9.12 21.47
C LEU A 494 -5.20 -10.24 22.54
N SER A 495 -6.28 -10.93 22.96
CA SER A 495 -6.22 -11.93 24.05
C SER A 495 -6.26 -13.38 23.54
N LYS A 496 -5.49 -14.34 24.06
CA LYS A 496 -4.59 -14.39 25.24
C LYS A 496 -3.20 -14.88 24.85
#